data_AF-A0A8I1IGJ1-F1
#
_entry.id   AF-A0A8I1IGJ1-F1
#
_cell.length_a   1.000
_cell.length_b   1.000
_cell.length_c   1.000
_cell.angle_alpha   90.00
_cell.angle_beta   90.00
_cell.angle_gamma   90.00
#
_symmetry.space_group_name_H-M   'P 1'
#
loop_
_entity.id
_entity.type
_entity.pdbx_description
1 polymer ?
#
loop_
_entity_poly.entity_id
_entity_poly.type
_entity_poly.pdbx_seq_one_letter_code
_entity_poly.pdbx_strand_id
1 'polypeptide(L)' 'ITLLALPPRSPELNPVENIWQYLRENWLSNRVFESYDDIVTLACEAWNRLMDRPSRIMTIGLREWAHGF' A
#
# COMPACT_ATOMS: atom_id res chain seq x y z
N ILE A 1 21.23 -4.00 -0.64
CA ILE A 1 19.83 -4.28 -0.21
C ILE A 1 19.94 -5.30 0.91
N THR A 2 19.38 -5.01 2.08
CA THR A 2 19.34 -5.94 3.22
C THR A 2 17.90 -6.40 3.40
N LEU A 3 17.69 -7.71 3.58
CA LEU A 3 16.35 -8.26 3.78
C LEU A 3 15.95 -8.11 5.25
N LEU A 4 14.72 -7.62 5.48
CA LEU A 4 14.10 -7.57 6.80
C LEU A 4 13.09 -8.71 6.92
N ALA A 5 13.28 -9.60 7.89
CA ALA A 5 12.38 -10.73 8.10
C ALA A 5 11.09 -10.26 8.79
N LEU A 6 9.95 -10.62 8.21
CA LEU A 6 8.63 -10.44 8.83
C LEU A 6 8.19 -11.75 9.48
N PRO A 7 7.65 -11.71 10.71
CA PRO A 7 7.05 -12.88 11.34
C PRO A 7 5.92 -13.47 10.48
N PRO A 8 5.79 -14.81 10.43
CA PRO A 8 4.69 -15.44 9.72
C PRO A 8 3.34 -14.99 10.27
N ARG A 9 2.39 -14.68 9.37
CA ARG A 9 1.00 -14.30 9.71
C ARG A 9 0.86 -13.00 10.51
N SER A 10 1.80 -12.07 10.36
CA SER A 10 1.74 -10.72 10.95
C SER A 10 1.51 -9.62 9.91
N PRO A 11 0.32 -9.54 9.27
CA PRO A 11 0.01 -8.50 8.29
C PRO A 11 0.10 -7.08 8.87
N GLU A 12 -0.18 -6.91 10.17
CA GLU A 12 -0.09 -5.64 10.90
C GLU A 12 1.32 -5.02 10.90
N LEU A 13 2.35 -5.87 10.76
CA LEU A 13 3.74 -5.42 10.70
C LEU A 13 4.15 -5.03 9.29
N ASN A 14 3.47 -5.54 8.26
CA ASN A 14 3.81 -5.29 6.86
C ASN A 14 3.30 -3.90 6.41
N PRO A 15 4.19 -2.92 6.15
CA PRO A 15 3.76 -1.58 5.73
C PRO A 15 3.01 -1.57 4.40
N VAL A 16 3.22 -2.58 3.55
CA VAL A 16 2.52 -2.72 2.26
C VAL A 16 1.01 -2.92 2.46
N GLU A 17 0.59 -3.62 3.52
CA GLU A 17 -0.84 -3.81 3.81
C GLU A 17 -1.55 -2.49 4.09
N ASN A 18 -0.91 -1.57 4.84
CA ASN A 18 -1.49 -0.26 5.12
C ASN A 18 -1.54 0.62 3.87
N ILE A 19 -0.57 0.49 2.96
CA ILE A 19 -0.62 1.19 1.67
C ILE A 19 -1.82 0.69 0.86
N TRP A 20 -2.01 -0.63 0.75
CA TRP A 20 -3.17 -1.20 0.05
C TRP A 20 -4.50 -0.83 0.71
N GLN A 21 -4.57 -0.82 2.04
CA GLN A 21 -5.74 -0.34 2.77
C GLN A 21 -6.04 1.11 2.41
N TYR A 22 -5.05 2.01 2.43
CA TYR A 22 -5.22 3.41 2.04
C TYR A 22 -5.75 3.55 0.61
N LEU A 23 -5.17 2.82 -0.36
CA LEU A 23 -5.64 2.84 -1.75
C LEU A 23 -7.09 2.38 -1.89
N ARG A 24 -7.48 1.31 -1.17
CA ARG A 24 -8.86 0.82 -1.13
C ARG A 24 -9.82 1.85 -0.56
N GLU A 25 -9.52 2.41 0.61
CA GLU A 25 -10.40 3.36 1.30
C GLU A 25 -10.58 4.66 0.51
N ASN A 26 -9.56 5.11 -0.24
CA ASN A 26 -9.59 6.43 -0.89
C ASN A 26 -9.97 6.40 -2.38
N TRP A 27 -9.61 5.35 -3.12
CA TRP A 27 -9.75 5.36 -4.58
C TRP A 27 -10.41 4.12 -5.17
N LEU A 28 -10.20 2.94 -4.59
CA LEU A 28 -10.60 1.67 -5.20
C LEU A 28 -11.89 1.06 -4.62
N SER A 29 -12.38 1.55 -3.48
CA SER A 29 -13.62 1.06 -2.86
C SER A 29 -14.88 1.47 -3.65
N ASN A 30 -15.95 0.68 -3.50
CA ASN A 30 -17.29 0.94 -4.05
C ASN A 30 -17.31 1.17 -5.58
N ARG A 31 -16.46 0.46 -6.32
CA ARG A 31 -16.45 0.48 -7.79
C ARG A 31 -16.96 -0.84 -8.37
N VAL A 32 -17.62 -0.74 -9.51
CA VAL A 32 -17.92 -1.88 -10.38
C VAL A 32 -16.93 -1.82 -11.54
N PHE A 33 -16.35 -2.97 -11.88
CA PHE A 33 -15.37 -3.10 -12.96
C PHE A 33 -15.98 -3.92 -14.08
N GLU A 34 -15.83 -3.49 -15.34
CA GLU A 34 -16.38 -4.18 -16.50
C GLU A 34 -15.46 -5.32 -16.96
N SER A 35 -14.15 -5.15 -16.75
CA SER A 35 -13.12 -6.11 -17.14
C SER A 35 -11.97 -6.17 -16.13
N TYR A 36 -11.09 -7.16 -16.30
CA TYR A 36 -9.83 -7.24 -15.57
C TYR A 36 -8.92 -6.04 -15.85
N ASP A 37 -8.87 -5.60 -17.12
CA ASP A 37 -8.01 -4.49 -17.53
C ASP A 37 -8.42 -3.17 -16.86
N ASP A 38 -9.71 -2.99 -16.55
CA ASP A 38 -10.19 -1.83 -15.79
C ASP A 38 -9.67 -1.84 -14.35
N ILE A 39 -9.59 -3.02 -13.73
CA ILE A 39 -9.04 -3.17 -12.38
C ILE A 39 -7.57 -2.75 -12.38
N VAL A 40 -6.79 -3.28 -13.34
CA VAL A 40 -5.36 -2.99 -13.45
C VAL A 40 -5.15 -1.50 -13.71
N THR A 41 -5.88 -0.92 -14.66
CA THR A 41 -5.79 0.49 -15.02
C THR A 41 -6.05 1.39 -13.81
N LEU A 42 -7.16 1.18 -13.11
CA LEU A 42 -7.53 1.99 -11.94
C LEU A 42 -6.56 1.79 -10.76
N ALA A 43 -6.05 0.58 -10.56
CA ALA A 43 -5.04 0.31 -9.54
C ALA A 43 -3.73 1.03 -9.85
N CYS A 44 -3.27 1.02 -11.11
CA CYS A 44 -2.09 1.75 -11.55
C CYS A 44 -2.25 3.26 -11.40
N GLU A 45 -3.41 3.81 -11.76
CA GLU A 45 -3.70 5.24 -11.55
C GLU A 45 -3.67 5.62 -10.07
N ALA A 46 -4.32 4.84 -9.21
CA ALA A 46 -4.34 5.07 -7.76
C ALA A 46 -2.93 5.00 -7.17
N TRP A 47 -2.13 4.03 -7.61
CA TRP A 47 -0.73 3.89 -7.21
C TRP A 47 0.11 5.11 -7.63
N ASN A 48 0.03 5.51 -8.89
CA ASN A 48 0.80 6.65 -9.41
C ASN A 48 0.42 7.96 -8.69
N ARG A 49 -0.87 8.18 -8.41
CA ARG A 49 -1.33 9.32 -7.59
C ARG A 49 -0.76 9.32 -6.18
N LEU A 50 -0.54 8.14 -5.59
CA LEU A 50 0.12 8.02 -4.29
C LEU A 50 1.63 8.29 -4.40
N MET A 51 2.27 7.79 -5.46
CA MET A 51 3.69 8.01 -5.74
C MET A 51 4.05 9.49 -5.88
N ASP A 52 3.14 10.29 -6.42
CA ASP A 52 3.27 11.75 -6.49
C ASP A 52 3.22 12.44 -5.10
N ARG A 53 2.99 11.68 -4.03
CA ARG A 53 2.86 12.17 -2.64
C ARG A 53 3.80 11.39 -1.69
N PRO A 54 5.13 11.52 -1.85
CA PRO A 54 6.10 10.74 -1.09
C PRO A 54 5.99 10.93 0.43
N SER A 55 5.65 12.13 0.90
CA SER A 55 5.42 12.39 2.32
C SER A 55 4.26 11.56 2.89
N ARG A 56 3.17 11.37 2.11
CA ARG A 56 2.05 10.51 2.50
C ARG A 56 2.48 9.06 2.62
N ILE A 57 3.28 8.56 1.68
CA ILE A 57 3.82 7.19 1.71
C ILE A 57 4.62 6.97 2.99
N MET A 58 5.50 7.92 3.35
CA MET A 58 6.28 7.84 4.59
C MET A 58 5.36 7.76 5.82
N THR A 59 4.32 8.61 5.92
CA THR A 59 3.40 8.56 7.06
C THR A 59 2.64 7.24 7.18
N ILE A 60 2.36 6.54 6.06
CA ILE A 60 1.64 5.27 6.07
C ILE A 60 2.58 4.09 6.34
N GLY A 61 3.79 4.13 5.77
CA GLY A 61 4.73 3.01 5.74
C GLY A 61 5.78 2.99 6.84
N LEU A 62 6.03 4.10 7.56
CA LEU A 62 7.02 4.12 8.63
C LEU A 62 6.59 3.22 9.80
N ARG A 63 7.51 2.41 10.33
CA ARG A 63 7.26 1.47 11.42
C ARG A 63 8.37 1.54 12.45
N GLU A 64 8.01 1.88 13.69
CA GLU A 64 8.96 1.98 14.80
C GLU A 64 9.73 0.67 15.03
N TRP A 65 9.04 -0.47 14.92
CA TRP A 65 9.65 -1.80 15.09
C TRP A 65 10.78 -2.07 14.09
N ALA A 66 10.78 -1.44 12.91
CA ALA A 66 11.78 -1.64 11.87
C ALA A 66 13.05 -0.79 12.08
N HIS A 67 13.05 0.12 13.05
CA HIS A 67 14.14 1.07 13.31
C HIS A 67 14.83 0.86 14.68
N GLY A 68 14.45 -0.18 15.43
CA GLY A 68 14.90 -0.41 16.80
C GLY A 68 16.12 -1.33 17.00
N PHE A 69 17.02 -1.43 16.02
CA PHE A 69 18.26 -2.23 16.12
C PHE A 69 19.51 -1.35 16.07
#